data_AF-A0A7Y3HF93-F1
#
_entry.id   AF-A0A7Y3HF93-F1
#
_cell.length_a   1.000
_cell.length_b   1.000
_cell.length_c   1.000
_cell.angle_alpha   90.00
_cell.angle_beta   90.00
_cell.angle_gamma   90.00
#
_symmetry.space_group_name_H-M   'P 1'
#
loop_
_entity.id
_entity.type
_entity.pdbx_description
1 polymer ?
#
loop_
_entity_poly.entity_id
_entity_poly.type
_entity_poly.pdbx_seq_one_letter_code
_entity_poly.pdbx_strand_id
1 'polypeptide(L)'
;MIKRVRLVAVVGLLALVFAACGSDETTNELPGDAGAGGDGSGLVADLPVDSSGGGDGDAAGTCLAGEPVCEDTFPDSGEPPVPPPPGLAITSVVDTPIDGGFVISGFYFDDGTGARLCEALAESFPPQCGGASIPFDNTAGADLGVLSIEQGVTWSDQPVLVEGEVIDGVFVAVG
;
A
#
# COMPACT_ATOMS: atom_id res chain seq x y z
N MET A 1 -5.15 27.36 53.19
CA MET A 1 -4.16 28.40 52.85
C MET A 1 -4.06 28.47 51.34
N ILE A 2 -4.39 29.61 50.75
CA ILE A 2 -4.42 29.86 49.29
C ILE A 2 -3.06 30.44 48.85
N LYS A 3 -2.49 29.91 47.76
CA LYS A 3 -1.53 30.60 46.85
C LYS A 3 -1.51 29.84 45.51
N ARG A 4 -2.42 30.18 44.59
CA ARG A 4 -2.25 31.08 43.43
C ARG A 4 -1.16 30.64 42.41
N VAL A 5 -1.63 29.95 41.36
CA VAL A 5 -1.48 30.25 39.92
C VAL A 5 -0.11 30.70 39.40
N ARG A 6 0.43 29.94 38.43
CA ARG A 6 1.10 30.52 37.25
C ARG A 6 0.51 29.91 35.98
N LEU A 7 -0.48 30.62 35.46
CA LEU A 7 -1.01 30.50 34.11
C LEU A 7 0.08 31.01 33.16
N VAL A 8 0.70 30.12 32.38
CA VAL A 8 1.61 30.51 31.31
C VAL A 8 0.75 30.75 30.08
N ALA A 9 0.48 32.02 29.79
CA ALA A 9 -0.18 32.45 28.57
C ALA A 9 0.79 32.30 27.40
N VAL A 10 0.57 31.31 26.54
CA VAL A 10 1.22 31.22 25.22
C VAL A 10 0.30 31.94 24.24
N VAL A 11 0.48 33.25 24.11
CA VAL A 11 -0.12 34.02 23.01
C VAL A 11 0.87 33.98 21.85
N GLY A 12 0.73 32.96 21.02
CA GLY A 12 1.49 32.80 19.77
C GLY A 12 0.95 33.73 18.69
N LEU A 13 1.85 34.55 18.17
CA LEU A 13 1.70 35.50 17.07
C LEU A 13 1.10 34.83 15.81
N LEU A 14 -0.16 35.15 15.48
CA LEU A 14 -0.81 34.76 14.23
C LEU A 14 -0.36 35.71 13.11
N ALA A 15 0.53 35.26 12.23
CA ALA A 15 0.86 35.96 10.99
C ALA A 15 -0.20 35.64 9.93
N LEU A 16 -1.03 36.63 9.60
CA LEU A 16 -1.96 36.61 8.47
C LEU A 16 -1.17 36.66 7.15
N VAL A 17 -1.10 35.55 6.43
CA VAL A 17 -0.67 35.53 5.03
C VAL A 17 -1.90 35.84 4.17
N PHE A 18 -1.88 36.98 3.49
CA PHE A 18 -2.89 37.36 2.52
C PHE A 18 -2.79 36.44 1.29
N ALA A 19 -3.82 35.61 1.09
CA ALA A 19 -4.06 34.98 -0.20
C ALA A 19 -4.58 36.05 -1.18
N ALA A 20 -3.68 36.63 -1.95
CA ALA A 20 -4.02 37.37 -3.17
C ALA A 20 -3.88 36.40 -4.35
N CYS A 21 -4.95 35.72 -4.72
CA CYS A 21 -5.06 35.13 -6.06
C CYS A 21 -6.01 36.03 -6.84
N GLY A 22 -5.42 36.96 -7.59
CA GLY A 22 -6.11 37.71 -8.62
C GLY A 22 -6.47 36.77 -9.76
N SER A 23 -7.71 36.91 -10.23
CA SER A 23 -8.19 36.42 -11.51
C SER A 23 -7.31 36.96 -12.64
N ASP A 24 -7.02 36.16 -13.67
CA ASP A 24 -7.19 36.59 -15.06
C ASP A 24 -7.11 35.43 -16.04
N GLU A 25 -8.09 35.47 -16.93
CA GLU A 25 -8.41 34.67 -18.10
C GLU A 25 -7.28 34.69 -19.15
N THR A 26 -6.97 33.56 -19.79
CA THR A 26 -6.57 33.51 -21.21
C THR A 26 -6.63 32.07 -21.72
N THR A 27 -7.62 31.87 -22.58
CA THR A 27 -7.72 30.83 -23.59
C THR A 27 -6.45 30.73 -24.43
N ASN A 28 -5.90 29.53 -24.62
CA ASN A 28 -5.05 29.25 -25.76
C ASN A 28 -5.35 27.86 -26.30
N GLU A 29 -6.47 27.77 -27.01
CA GLU A 29 -6.66 26.75 -28.04
C GLU A 29 -5.75 27.11 -29.21
N LEU A 30 -4.93 26.16 -29.66
CA LEU A 30 -4.35 26.13 -31.00
C LEU A 30 -3.92 24.67 -31.32
N PRO A 31 -3.82 24.32 -32.61
CA PRO A 31 -4.50 23.17 -33.17
C PRO A 31 -3.51 22.18 -33.78
N GLY A 32 -4.00 20.98 -34.10
CA GLY A 32 -3.28 20.02 -34.92
C GLY A 32 -3.66 18.61 -34.50
N ASP A 33 -3.89 17.66 -35.38
CA ASP A 33 -3.87 17.63 -36.82
C ASP A 33 -4.72 16.42 -37.22
N ALA A 34 -5.24 16.44 -38.43
CA ALA A 34 -6.09 15.40 -38.99
C ALA A 34 -5.37 14.03 -39.08
N GLY A 35 -6.14 12.94 -39.00
CA GLY A 35 -5.59 11.60 -39.24
C GLY A 35 -6.62 10.49 -39.18
N ALA A 36 -7.59 10.51 -40.09
CA ALA A 36 -8.45 9.37 -40.37
C ALA A 36 -7.84 8.50 -41.48
N GLY A 37 -7.84 7.18 -41.27
CA GLY A 37 -7.87 6.16 -42.33
C GLY A 37 -6.53 5.66 -42.88
N GLY A 38 -6.46 4.35 -43.14
CA GLY A 38 -5.41 3.78 -43.99
C GLY A 38 -5.02 2.35 -43.67
N ASP A 39 -5.79 1.43 -44.21
CA ASP A 39 -5.59 -0.02 -44.25
C ASP A 39 -4.31 -0.46 -44.97
N GLY A 40 -3.77 -1.61 -44.55
CA GLY A 40 -3.22 -2.58 -45.50
C GLY A 40 -1.71 -2.87 -45.46
N SER A 41 -1.43 -4.18 -45.49
CA SER A 41 -0.23 -4.83 -46.04
C SER A 41 1.07 -4.67 -45.24
N GLY A 42 1.69 -5.72 -44.71
CA GLY A 42 1.73 -7.11 -45.13
C GLY A 42 3.18 -7.50 -45.35
N LEU A 43 3.77 -8.22 -44.39
CA LEU A 43 4.99 -9.01 -44.55
C LEU A 43 4.96 -10.14 -43.49
N VAL A 44 4.11 -11.14 -43.70
CA VAL A 44 4.34 -12.45 -43.08
C VAL A 44 5.23 -13.23 -44.04
N ALA A 45 6.41 -13.60 -43.56
CA ALA A 45 7.30 -14.47 -44.29
C ALA A 45 6.63 -15.85 -44.43
N ASP A 46 6.46 -16.30 -45.68
CA ASP A 46 6.19 -17.68 -46.03
C ASP A 46 7.21 -18.61 -45.37
N LEU A 47 6.78 -19.30 -44.32
CA LEU A 47 7.39 -20.54 -43.87
C LEU A 47 6.45 -21.68 -44.27
N PRO A 48 6.96 -22.80 -44.82
CA PRO A 48 6.13 -23.89 -45.30
C PRO A 48 5.32 -24.47 -44.14
N VAL A 49 4.00 -24.30 -44.24
CA VAL A 49 3.01 -24.99 -43.42
C VAL A 49 2.97 -26.45 -43.85
N ASP A 50 3.61 -27.32 -43.08
CA ASP A 50 3.33 -28.75 -43.15
C ASP A 50 1.97 -28.98 -42.47
N SER A 51 0.91 -28.87 -43.27
CA SER A 51 -0.41 -29.34 -42.89
C SER A 51 -0.45 -30.86 -43.04
N SER A 52 -0.10 -31.54 -41.96
CA SER A 52 -0.53 -32.92 -41.72
C SER A 52 -1.66 -32.87 -40.70
N GLY A 53 -2.90 -32.83 -41.19
CA GLY A 53 -4.09 -32.80 -40.35
C GLY A 53 -4.36 -34.14 -39.65
N GLY A 54 -5.00 -34.05 -38.47
CA GLY A 54 -5.76 -35.14 -37.88
C GLY A 54 -5.67 -35.23 -36.37
N GLY A 55 -6.78 -34.90 -35.69
CA GLY A 55 -7.07 -35.38 -34.33
C GLY A 55 -7.37 -34.28 -33.33
N ASP A 56 -8.65 -34.08 -33.02
CA ASP A 56 -9.06 -33.59 -31.71
C ASP A 56 -8.44 -34.47 -30.63
N GLY A 57 -7.70 -33.86 -29.72
CA GLY A 57 -7.03 -34.58 -28.64
C GLY A 57 -6.05 -33.63 -27.96
N ASP A 58 -6.51 -33.09 -26.84
CA ASP A 58 -5.74 -32.68 -25.67
C ASP A 58 -4.31 -32.19 -25.96
N ALA A 59 -4.06 -30.91 -25.68
CA ALA A 59 -2.72 -30.43 -25.38
C ALA A 59 -2.24 -31.08 -24.06
N ALA A 60 -2.02 -32.39 -24.09
CA ALA A 60 -1.30 -33.13 -23.10
C ALA A 60 0.15 -32.69 -23.21
N GLY A 61 0.67 -32.26 -22.06
CA GLY A 61 2.07 -32.06 -21.69
C GLY A 61 3.13 -32.23 -22.78
N THR A 62 4.00 -31.23 -22.86
CA THR A 62 5.28 -31.24 -23.57
C THR A 62 6.29 -32.27 -23.04
N CYS A 63 5.87 -33.40 -22.51
CA CYS A 63 6.77 -34.46 -22.07
C CYS A 63 7.05 -35.47 -23.18
N LEU A 64 8.33 -35.67 -23.43
CA LEU A 64 8.83 -36.74 -24.30
C LEU A 64 8.38 -38.10 -23.74
N ALA A 65 7.84 -38.95 -24.62
CA ALA A 65 7.44 -40.30 -24.27
C ALA A 65 8.65 -41.10 -23.77
N GLY A 66 8.62 -41.52 -22.50
CA GLY A 66 9.65 -42.35 -21.88
C GLY A 66 10.16 -41.86 -20.52
N GLU A 67 9.80 -40.65 -20.11
CA GLU A 67 10.14 -40.14 -18.78
C GLU A 67 8.93 -40.31 -17.86
N PRO A 68 9.03 -41.12 -16.77
CA PRO A 68 8.00 -41.12 -15.77
C PRO A 68 8.05 -39.75 -15.05
N VAL A 69 6.87 -39.16 -14.86
CA VAL A 69 6.60 -37.92 -14.10
C VAL A 69 6.70 -36.62 -14.92
N CYS A 70 5.77 -36.43 -15.85
CA CYS A 70 5.27 -35.09 -16.23
C CYS A 70 3.96 -34.73 -15.52
N GLU A 71 3.73 -35.34 -14.35
CA GLU A 71 2.76 -34.81 -13.41
C GLU A 71 3.43 -33.59 -12.79
N ASP A 72 2.98 -32.38 -13.15
CA ASP A 72 3.26 -31.11 -12.44
C ASP A 72 2.60 -31.15 -11.04
N THR A 73 2.89 -32.21 -10.29
CA THR A 73 2.65 -32.25 -8.86
C THR A 73 3.76 -31.39 -8.29
N PHE A 74 3.54 -30.08 -8.32
CA PHE A 74 4.16 -29.22 -7.31
C PHE A 74 3.92 -29.95 -5.99
N PRO A 75 4.96 -30.32 -5.23
CA PRO A 75 4.71 -30.75 -3.88
C PRO A 75 3.87 -29.63 -3.29
N ASP A 76 2.65 -29.96 -2.87
CA ASP A 76 1.98 -29.20 -1.83
C ASP A 76 2.99 -29.28 -0.69
N SER A 77 3.88 -28.28 -0.64
CA SER A 77 4.76 -28.05 0.47
C SER A 77 3.78 -27.87 1.60
N GLY A 78 3.49 -28.97 2.30
CA GLY A 78 2.50 -29.07 3.37
C GLY A 78 2.94 -28.27 4.59
N GLU A 79 3.37 -27.04 4.35
CA GLU A 79 3.58 -26.01 5.31
C GLU A 79 2.22 -25.87 6.00
N PRO A 80 2.15 -26.15 7.31
CA PRO A 80 0.91 -25.92 8.04
C PRO A 80 0.46 -24.47 7.80
N PRO A 81 -0.85 -24.20 7.70
CA PRO A 81 -1.33 -22.85 7.48
C PRO A 81 -0.72 -21.93 8.54
N VAL A 82 0.00 -20.90 8.09
CA VAL A 82 0.58 -19.90 9.00
C VAL A 82 -0.59 -19.29 9.78
N PRO A 83 -0.59 -19.36 11.12
CA PRO A 83 -1.66 -18.75 11.91
C PRO A 83 -1.73 -17.26 11.58
N PRO A 84 -2.92 -16.65 11.55
CA PRO A 84 -3.03 -15.23 11.28
C PRO A 84 -2.18 -14.43 12.28
N PRO A 85 -1.58 -13.30 11.86
CA PRO A 85 -0.84 -12.44 12.77
C PRO A 85 -1.69 -12.11 14.00
N PRO A 86 -1.10 -12.07 15.21
CA PRO A 86 -1.84 -11.63 16.39
C PRO A 86 -2.25 -10.16 16.22
N GLY A 87 -3.40 -9.78 16.78
CA GLY A 87 -3.92 -8.41 16.74
C GLY A 87 -5.07 -8.21 15.75
N LEU A 88 -5.72 -7.05 15.85
CA LEU A 88 -6.80 -6.64 14.95
C LEU A 88 -6.21 -6.09 13.65
N ALA A 89 -6.86 -6.40 12.53
CA ALA A 89 -6.56 -5.77 11.25
C ALA A 89 -7.02 -4.30 11.25
N ILE A 90 -6.29 -3.43 10.55
CA ILE A 90 -6.61 -1.99 10.50
C ILE A 90 -8.00 -1.72 9.93
N THR A 91 -8.42 -2.47 8.91
CA THR A 91 -9.77 -2.35 8.33
C THR A 91 -10.87 -2.49 9.39
N SER A 92 -10.73 -3.46 10.31
CA SER A 92 -11.70 -3.67 11.39
C SER A 92 -11.80 -2.47 12.35
N VAL A 93 -10.66 -1.81 12.60
CA VAL A 93 -10.55 -0.66 13.52
C VAL A 93 -11.14 0.60 12.88
N VAL A 94 -10.95 0.80 11.58
CA VAL A 94 -11.47 2.00 10.89
C VAL A 94 -12.95 1.87 10.55
N ASP A 95 -13.44 0.64 10.30
CA ASP A 95 -14.85 0.41 9.96
C ASP A 95 -15.77 0.39 11.18
N THR A 96 -15.24 -0.05 12.34
CA THR A 96 -16.01 -0.19 13.57
C THR A 96 -15.30 0.52 14.72
N PRO A 97 -15.95 1.49 15.39
CA PRO A 97 -15.40 2.08 16.60
C PRO A 97 -15.16 1.01 17.68
N ILE A 98 -13.97 1.01 18.26
CA ILE A 98 -13.57 0.12 19.35
C ILE A 98 -13.22 0.98 20.55
N ASP A 99 -13.92 0.79 21.66
CA ASP A 99 -13.66 1.49 22.91
C ASP A 99 -12.57 0.78 23.72
N GLY A 100 -11.64 1.54 24.31
CA GLY A 100 -10.58 1.03 25.17
C GLY A 100 -9.38 0.45 24.43
N GLY A 101 -8.47 -0.15 25.21
CA GLY A 101 -7.18 -0.66 24.72
C GLY A 101 -7.30 -1.99 23.97
N PHE A 102 -6.58 -2.11 22.85
CA PHE A 102 -6.45 -3.32 22.05
C PHE A 102 -5.10 -3.39 21.33
N VAL A 103 -4.79 -4.55 20.76
CA VAL A 103 -3.60 -4.75 19.92
C VAL A 103 -3.99 -4.72 18.45
N ILE A 104 -3.31 -3.89 17.66
CA ILE A 104 -3.45 -3.81 16.21
C ILE A 104 -2.23 -4.41 15.52
N SER A 105 -2.43 -5.00 14.35
CA SER A 105 -1.35 -5.44 13.46
C SER A 105 -1.38 -4.65 12.16
N GLY A 106 -0.23 -4.10 11.76
CA GLY A 106 -0.10 -3.35 10.52
C GLY A 106 1.32 -2.87 10.28
N PHE A 107 1.59 -2.25 9.14
CA PHE A 107 2.90 -1.70 8.78
C PHE A 107 3.03 -0.27 9.28
N TYR A 108 4.14 0.04 9.94
CA TYR A 108 4.49 1.43 10.21
C TYR A 108 4.87 2.14 8.91
N PHE A 109 4.42 3.37 8.75
CA PHE A 109 4.76 4.23 7.63
C PHE A 109 4.79 5.70 8.03
N ASP A 110 5.79 6.44 7.58
CA ASP A 110 5.89 7.89 7.71
C ASP A 110 6.64 8.48 6.51
N ASP A 111 5.99 9.35 5.76
CA ASP A 111 6.56 10.08 4.60
C ASP A 111 6.97 11.52 4.95
N GLY A 112 6.95 11.88 6.24
CA GLY A 112 7.20 13.23 6.74
C GLY A 112 5.95 14.10 6.85
N THR A 113 4.77 13.61 6.42
CA THR A 113 3.48 14.28 6.67
C THR A 113 2.82 13.82 7.97
N GLY A 114 3.26 12.70 8.52
CA GLY A 114 2.78 12.13 9.78
C GLY A 114 2.77 10.60 9.75
N ALA A 115 3.05 10.00 10.90
CA ALA A 115 3.08 8.55 11.04
C ALA A 115 1.69 7.92 10.92
N ARG A 116 1.65 6.72 10.33
CA ARG A 116 0.45 5.94 10.08
C ARG A 116 0.74 4.45 10.31
N LEU A 117 -0.31 3.72 10.65
CA LEU A 117 -0.34 2.27 10.49
C LEU A 117 -1.14 1.93 9.24
N CYS A 118 -0.56 1.12 8.36
CA CYS A 118 -1.11 0.76 7.07
C CYS A 118 -1.35 -0.75 6.96
N GLU A 119 -2.48 -1.13 6.38
CA GLU A 119 -2.87 -2.54 6.26
C GLU A 119 -1.91 -3.31 5.35
N ALA A 120 -1.46 -2.66 4.29
CA ALA A 120 -0.46 -3.19 3.38
C ALA A 120 0.50 -2.08 2.94
N LEU A 121 1.64 -2.51 2.40
CA LEU A 121 2.56 -1.67 1.66
C LEU A 121 2.46 -2.01 0.17
N ALA A 122 2.41 -0.99 -0.68
CA ALA A 122 2.43 -1.15 -2.12
C ALA A 122 3.80 -1.62 -2.62
N GLU A 123 3.83 -2.33 -3.74
CA GLU A 123 5.04 -2.87 -4.38
C GLU A 123 5.83 -1.78 -5.13
N SER A 124 6.28 -0.75 -4.41
CA SER A 124 7.13 0.36 -4.88
C SER A 124 8.34 0.58 -3.98
N PHE A 125 9.29 1.41 -4.39
CA PHE A 125 10.48 1.73 -3.59
C PHE A 125 10.80 3.24 -3.55
N PRO A 126 10.57 3.96 -2.43
CA PRO A 126 9.99 3.45 -1.18
C PRO A 126 8.54 2.98 -1.37
N PRO A 127 8.05 2.09 -0.49
CA PRO A 127 6.66 1.66 -0.54
C PRO A 127 5.73 2.86 -0.28
N GLN A 128 4.48 2.72 -0.70
CA GLN A 128 3.38 3.60 -0.32
C GLN A 128 2.40 2.82 0.55
N CYS A 129 1.62 3.49 1.40
CA CYS A 129 0.53 2.82 2.11
C CYS A 129 -0.54 2.32 1.14
N GLY A 130 -0.90 1.04 1.27
CA GLY A 130 -2.01 0.41 0.59
C GLY A 130 -3.09 -0.04 1.58
N GLY A 131 -4.33 -0.16 1.10
CA GLY A 131 -5.46 -0.62 1.91
C GLY A 131 -5.93 0.39 2.96
N ALA A 132 -6.56 -0.11 4.03
CA ALA A 132 -6.95 0.73 5.16
C ALA A 132 -5.72 1.28 5.89
N SER A 133 -5.85 2.48 6.44
CA SER A 133 -4.77 3.12 7.17
C SER A 133 -5.30 4.08 8.22
N ILE A 134 -4.64 4.15 9.36
CA ILE A 134 -5.03 4.98 10.50
C ILE A 134 -3.85 5.88 10.92
N PRO A 135 -4.08 7.18 11.23
CA PRO A 135 -3.04 8.02 11.83
C PRO A 135 -2.52 7.38 13.12
N PHE A 136 -1.22 7.50 13.34
CA PHE A 136 -0.54 6.79 14.41
C PHE A 136 0.27 7.75 15.28
N ASP A 137 0.01 7.73 16.58
CA ASP A 137 0.81 8.43 17.59
C ASP A 137 1.62 7.41 18.38
N ASN A 138 2.95 7.45 18.21
CA ASN A 138 3.90 6.61 18.96
C ASN A 138 4.73 7.42 19.96
N THR A 139 4.20 8.49 20.54
CA THR A 139 4.93 9.29 21.53
C THR A 139 5.27 8.51 22.81
N ALA A 140 4.53 7.45 23.12
CA ALA A 140 4.80 6.53 24.22
C ALA A 140 5.99 5.58 23.96
N GLY A 141 6.42 5.44 22.70
CA GLY A 141 7.62 4.67 22.34
C GLY A 141 7.40 3.16 22.28
N ALA A 142 6.26 2.71 21.77
CA ALA A 142 6.05 1.30 21.44
C ALA A 142 7.10 0.79 20.44
N ASP A 143 7.45 -0.48 20.56
CA ASP A 143 8.44 -1.12 19.69
C ASP A 143 7.89 -1.30 18.27
N LEU A 144 8.59 -0.72 17.30
CA LEU A 144 8.27 -0.81 15.88
C LEU A 144 9.22 -1.76 15.14
N GLY A 145 10.12 -2.43 15.85
CA GLY A 145 11.14 -3.28 15.27
C GLY A 145 12.17 -2.49 14.45
N VAL A 146 12.71 -3.14 13.42
CA VAL A 146 13.69 -2.52 12.51
C VAL A 146 12.96 -1.77 11.41
N LEU A 147 13.30 -0.48 11.27
CA LEU A 147 12.72 0.38 10.25
C LEU A 147 13.69 0.59 9.08
N SER A 148 13.13 0.60 7.89
CA SER A 148 13.80 0.98 6.64
C SER A 148 13.53 2.45 6.35
N ILE A 149 14.51 3.14 5.77
CA ILE A 149 14.46 4.56 5.45
C ILE A 149 15.01 4.78 4.05
N GLU A 150 14.24 5.42 3.18
CA GLU A 150 14.68 5.77 1.82
C GLU A 150 13.92 6.99 1.30
N GLN A 151 14.61 7.90 0.63
CA GLN A 151 14.00 9.09 -0.01
C GLN A 151 13.07 9.90 0.92
N GLY A 152 13.36 9.92 2.24
CA GLY A 152 12.56 10.64 3.24
C GLY A 152 11.35 9.87 3.78
N VAL A 153 11.11 8.64 3.31
CA VAL A 153 10.05 7.74 3.80
C VAL A 153 10.67 6.73 4.77
N THR A 154 10.01 6.51 5.90
CA THR A 154 10.35 5.47 6.89
C THR A 154 9.22 4.45 6.96
N TRP A 155 9.54 3.16 6.94
CA TRP A 155 8.53 2.10 7.06
C TRP A 155 9.08 0.88 7.80
N SER A 156 8.18 0.03 8.30
CA SER A 156 8.55 -1.32 8.76
C SER A 156 8.43 -2.32 7.61
N ASP A 157 9.42 -3.19 7.40
CA ASP A 157 9.34 -4.23 6.37
C ASP A 157 8.43 -5.40 6.76
N GLN A 158 8.12 -5.52 8.06
CA GLN A 158 7.20 -6.50 8.61
C GLN A 158 6.06 -5.79 9.34
N PRO A 159 4.88 -6.43 9.48
CA PRO A 159 3.83 -5.90 10.34
C PRO A 159 4.34 -5.78 11.78
N VAL A 160 4.08 -4.62 12.39
CA VAL A 160 4.28 -4.38 13.82
C VAL A 160 3.02 -4.76 14.57
N LEU A 161 3.17 -5.16 15.84
CA LEU A 161 2.07 -5.36 16.77
C LEU A 161 2.14 -4.25 17.81
N VAL A 162 1.11 -3.43 17.87
CA VAL A 162 1.09 -2.26 18.75
C VAL A 162 -0.15 -2.32 19.63
N GLU A 163 0.05 -2.23 20.94
CA GLU A 163 -1.03 -2.02 21.90
C GLU A 163 -1.35 -0.53 21.98
N GLY A 164 -2.63 -0.19 22.06
CA GLY A 164 -3.07 1.20 22.09
C GLY A 164 -4.58 1.36 22.10
N GLU A 165 -5.04 2.60 21.95
CA GLU A 165 -6.45 2.97 21.87
C GLU A 165 -6.66 4.00 20.76
N VAL A 166 -7.86 4.02 20.16
CA VAL A 166 -8.22 5.08 19.21
C VAL A 166 -8.79 6.27 19.97
N ILE A 167 -8.08 7.40 19.92
CA ILE A 167 -8.50 8.66 20.53
C ILE A 167 -8.64 9.69 19.42
N ASP A 168 -9.85 10.25 19.26
CA ASP A 168 -10.16 11.24 18.22
C ASP A 168 -9.76 10.81 16.79
N GLY A 169 -9.87 9.50 16.49
CA GLY A 169 -9.53 8.93 15.17
C GLY A 169 -8.05 8.67 14.94
N VAL A 170 -7.20 8.86 15.95
CA VAL A 170 -5.77 8.54 15.94
C VAL A 170 -5.55 7.31 16.80
N PHE A 171 -4.83 6.31 16.29
CA PHE A 171 -4.38 5.20 17.14
C PHE A 171 -3.18 5.65 17.98
N VAL A 172 -3.36 5.71 19.29
CA VAL A 172 -2.35 6.17 20.24
C VAL A 172 -1.74 4.94 20.91
N ALA A 173 -0.45 4.71 20.67
CA ALA A 173 0.28 3.59 21.25
C ALA A 173 0.43 3.74 22.77
N VAL A 174 0.42 2.60 23.46
CA VAL A 174 0.92 2.49 24.83
C VAL A 174 2.28 1.77 24.81
N GLY A 175 3.22 2.24 25.63
CA GLY A 175 4.61 1.73 25.72
C GLY A 175 4.94 1.19 27.10
#